data_AF-A0ABD5W620-F1
#
_entry.id   AF-A0ABD5W620-F1
#
_cell.length_a   1.000
_cell.length_b   1.000
_cell.length_c   1.000
_cell.angle_alpha   90.00
_cell.angle_beta   90.00
_cell.angle_gamma   90.00
#
_symmetry.space_group_name_H-M   'P 1'
#
loop_
_entity.id
_entity.type
_entity.pdbx_description
1 polymer ?
#
loop_
_entity_poly.entity_id
_entity_poly.type
_entity_poly.pdbx_seq_one_letter_code
_entity_poly.pdbx_strand_id
1 'polypeptide(L)'
;MATEPWRRRGDVTGEAPVVHLHATTDARDDAASKTRDSGANGAVLKGRKEISPLARGDHDPRAVAEGDEDRQVVTIDGEPASQWLDRQCDEKGLPFSTALTLARERNDQDLDDLPPEGQEDPAVAQWNGIPRTEDGDPAKDVIHGTHQFAYVPSLRRHTNVILDEQPDFTVEVSDERIQRGVSSYLQAINAPVSSWTGLIALADADLSGSTSDAAKERSALDDALDKDPPTEWYADDRDAHALAPDLARAVWRAVRYGDADGNGRRSAKVLHEPPRLDAGDGDQYAGAWLSVVIDDEDYTVQSVWSTPDLSQARAVVGLDAHPSMPMWELNGAPGMDRDAVLDPAERRLWRRYERGLSVVQIGDATRPAPGATPASG
;
A
#
# COMPACT_ATOMS: atom_id res chain seq x y z
N MET A 1 -5.34 -18.51 -15.98
CA MET A 1 -5.62 -17.08 -15.78
C MET A 1 -4.81 -16.21 -16.75
N ALA A 2 -3.48 -16.20 -16.69
CA ALA A 2 -2.64 -15.29 -17.47
C ALA A 2 -2.78 -15.41 -19.01
N THR A 3 -2.92 -16.62 -19.55
CA THR A 3 -2.89 -16.88 -21.00
C THR A 3 -4.25 -16.82 -21.70
N GLU A 4 -5.34 -16.55 -20.97
CA GLU A 4 -6.69 -16.56 -21.53
C GLU A 4 -7.00 -15.20 -22.18
N PRO A 5 -7.54 -15.16 -23.42
CA PRO A 5 -7.95 -13.93 -24.07
C PRO A 5 -9.29 -13.43 -23.49
N TRP A 6 -9.24 -12.91 -22.26
CA TRP A 6 -10.43 -12.56 -21.46
C TRP A 6 -11.38 -11.58 -22.12
N ARG A 7 -10.92 -10.75 -23.08
CA ARG A 7 -11.82 -9.88 -23.85
C ARG A 7 -12.85 -10.66 -24.67
N ARG A 8 -12.58 -11.93 -24.97
CA ARG A 8 -13.50 -12.84 -25.67
C ARG A 8 -14.45 -13.60 -24.73
N ARG A 9 -14.34 -13.39 -23.42
CA ARG A 9 -15.11 -14.05 -22.36
C ARG A 9 -16.02 -13.08 -21.61
N GLY A 10 -16.70 -12.22 -22.35
CA GLY A 10 -17.59 -11.18 -21.80
C GLY A 10 -18.70 -11.76 -20.90
N ASP A 11 -19.14 -12.98 -21.18
CA ASP A 11 -20.08 -13.76 -20.36
C ASP A 11 -19.55 -14.06 -18.95
N VAL A 12 -18.23 -14.21 -18.80
CA VAL A 12 -17.56 -14.45 -17.51
C VAL A 12 -17.16 -13.14 -16.84
N THR A 13 -16.50 -12.26 -17.59
CA THR A 13 -15.90 -11.03 -17.07
C THR A 13 -16.89 -9.88 -16.95
N GLY A 14 -18.12 -10.03 -17.47
CA GLY A 14 -19.10 -8.95 -17.60
C GLY A 14 -18.57 -7.82 -18.47
N GLU A 15 -17.80 -8.15 -19.51
CA GLU A 15 -17.13 -7.22 -20.42
C GLU A 15 -16.15 -6.25 -19.71
N ALA A 16 -15.79 -6.54 -18.46
CA ALA A 16 -14.86 -5.73 -17.68
C ALA A 16 -13.41 -6.25 -17.80
N PRO A 17 -12.40 -5.35 -17.69
CA PRO A 17 -11.00 -5.72 -17.71
C PRO A 17 -10.62 -6.71 -16.60
N VAL A 18 -9.52 -7.44 -16.83
CA VAL A 18 -8.92 -8.35 -15.86
C VAL A 18 -7.58 -7.79 -15.39
N VAL A 19 -7.47 -7.53 -14.09
CA VAL A 19 -6.24 -7.05 -13.43
C VAL A 19 -5.73 -8.16 -12.53
N HIS A 20 -4.54 -8.67 -12.84
CA HIS A 20 -3.91 -9.78 -12.14
C HIS A 20 -2.72 -9.27 -11.34
N LEU A 21 -2.86 -9.29 -10.02
CA LEU A 21 -1.92 -8.74 -9.07
C LEU A 21 -1.16 -9.86 -8.37
N HIS A 22 0.16 -9.76 -8.35
CA HIS A 22 1.06 -10.80 -7.87
C HIS A 22 1.81 -10.38 -6.61
N ALA A 23 2.15 -11.34 -5.75
CA ALA A 23 2.92 -11.07 -4.54
C ALA A 23 4.34 -10.52 -4.83
N THR A 24 4.98 -10.96 -5.92
CA THR A 24 6.36 -10.59 -6.26
C THR A 24 6.50 -10.14 -7.72
N THR A 25 7.57 -9.40 -8.00
CA THR A 25 7.96 -9.01 -9.37
C THR A 25 8.26 -10.23 -10.24
N ASP A 26 8.90 -11.26 -9.68
CA ASP A 26 9.21 -12.50 -10.40
C ASP A 26 7.94 -13.24 -10.82
N ALA A 27 6.96 -13.38 -9.91
CA ALA A 27 5.67 -13.99 -10.22
C ALA A 27 4.90 -13.21 -11.29
N ARG A 28 4.93 -11.87 -11.21
CA ARG A 28 4.36 -10.97 -12.22
C ARG A 28 5.03 -11.19 -13.59
N ASP A 29 6.35 -11.21 -13.64
CA ASP A 29 7.12 -11.29 -14.88
C ASP A 29 7.02 -12.67 -15.53
N ASP A 30 6.97 -13.74 -14.74
CA ASP A 30 6.69 -15.10 -15.18
C ASP A 30 5.27 -15.21 -15.79
N ALA A 31 4.27 -14.65 -15.10
CA ALA A 31 2.90 -14.62 -15.61
C ALA A 31 2.79 -13.83 -16.91
N ALA A 32 3.44 -12.66 -16.98
CA ALA A 32 3.51 -11.85 -18.17
C ALA A 32 4.24 -12.53 -19.33
N SER A 33 5.30 -13.30 -19.06
CA SER A 33 5.98 -14.09 -20.09
C SER A 33 5.07 -15.14 -20.67
N LYS A 34 4.34 -15.89 -19.82
CA LYS A 34 3.33 -16.86 -20.28
C LYS A 34 2.26 -16.19 -21.15
N THR A 35 1.82 -14.99 -20.81
CA THR A 35 0.88 -14.21 -21.64
C THR A 35 1.50 -13.88 -23.00
N ARG A 36 2.75 -13.42 -23.06
CA ARG A 36 3.46 -13.14 -24.33
C ARG A 36 3.66 -14.38 -25.20
N ASP A 37 3.90 -15.53 -24.58
CA ASP A 37 4.06 -16.82 -25.27
C ASP A 37 2.71 -17.42 -25.71
N SER A 38 1.60 -16.76 -25.35
CA SER A 38 0.24 -17.14 -25.73
C SER A 38 -0.33 -16.23 -26.83
N GLY A 39 -1.58 -16.48 -27.23
CA GLY A 39 -2.32 -15.60 -28.15
C GLY A 39 -3.02 -14.40 -27.48
N ALA A 40 -2.86 -14.20 -26.17
CA ALA A 40 -3.49 -13.12 -25.41
C ALA A 40 -2.63 -11.84 -25.41
N ASN A 41 -3.29 -10.68 -25.29
CA ASN A 41 -2.66 -9.36 -25.26
C ASN A 41 -2.57 -8.84 -23.81
N GLY A 42 -1.38 -8.92 -23.22
CA GLY A 42 -1.11 -8.45 -21.87
C GLY A 42 -0.51 -7.03 -21.79
N ALA A 43 -0.66 -6.40 -20.63
CA ALA A 43 0.21 -5.30 -20.18
C ALA A 43 0.90 -5.67 -18.87
N VAL A 44 2.05 -5.06 -18.60
CA VAL A 44 2.83 -5.28 -17.37
C VAL A 44 3.13 -3.94 -16.72
N LEU A 45 2.75 -3.82 -15.46
CA LEU A 45 2.99 -2.64 -14.63
C LEU A 45 4.23 -2.86 -13.77
N LYS A 46 5.07 -1.85 -13.73
CA LYS A 46 6.39 -1.89 -13.12
C LYS A 46 6.50 -0.83 -12.03
N GLY A 47 7.10 -1.20 -10.89
CA GLY A 47 7.31 -0.27 -9.79
C GLY A 47 8.21 0.90 -10.21
N ARG A 48 8.19 1.99 -9.43
CA ARG A 48 8.87 3.25 -9.79
C ARG A 48 10.36 3.04 -10.16
N LYS A 49 11.10 2.28 -9.36
CA LYS A 49 12.54 2.01 -9.58
C LYS A 49 12.83 1.15 -10.82
N GLU A 50 11.84 0.43 -11.33
CA GLU A 50 12.00 -0.41 -12.50
C GLU A 50 11.90 0.39 -13.82
N ILE A 51 11.20 1.53 -13.82
CA ILE A 51 10.83 2.25 -15.05
C ILE A 51 11.11 3.76 -15.03
N SER A 52 11.04 4.44 -13.88
CA SER A 52 11.40 5.86 -13.76
C SER A 52 12.92 6.01 -13.74
N PRO A 53 13.53 6.76 -14.67
CA PRO A 53 14.98 7.01 -14.65
C PRO A 53 15.40 7.84 -13.42
N LEU A 54 14.52 8.75 -12.96
CA LEU A 54 14.77 9.57 -11.79
C LEU A 54 14.77 8.73 -10.51
N ALA A 55 13.72 7.92 -10.30
CA ALA A 55 13.64 7.05 -9.12
C ALA A 55 14.69 5.94 -9.11
N ARG A 56 15.20 5.54 -10.29
CA ARG A 56 16.30 4.57 -10.43
C ARG A 56 17.67 5.18 -10.09
N GLY A 57 17.78 6.51 -10.07
CA GLY A 57 19.03 7.22 -9.81
C GLY A 57 19.90 7.44 -11.04
N ASP A 58 19.34 7.32 -12.26
CA ASP A 58 20.09 7.59 -13.49
C ASP A 58 20.57 9.05 -13.57
N HIS A 59 19.87 9.96 -12.87
CA HIS A 59 20.15 11.39 -12.82
C HIS A 59 20.87 11.86 -11.55
N ASP A 60 21.26 10.94 -10.66
CA ASP A 60 21.93 11.30 -9.41
C ASP A 60 23.37 11.81 -9.65
N PRO A 61 23.95 12.60 -8.72
CA PRO A 61 25.36 12.96 -8.78
C PRO A 61 26.28 11.73 -8.79
N ARG A 62 27.12 11.59 -9.82
CA ARG A 62 28.17 10.55 -9.94
C ARG A 62 29.38 11.09 -10.67
N ALA A 63 30.52 10.40 -10.54
CA ALA A 63 31.72 10.73 -11.30
C ALA A 63 31.41 10.68 -12.80
N VAL A 64 31.76 11.76 -13.53
CA VAL A 64 31.52 11.87 -14.96
C VAL A 64 32.32 10.78 -15.68
N ALA A 65 31.62 9.89 -16.38
CA ALA A 65 32.21 8.90 -17.25
C ALA A 65 32.30 9.44 -18.70
N GLU A 66 33.18 8.86 -19.51
CA GLU A 66 33.29 9.21 -20.93
C GLU A 66 31.94 8.92 -21.63
N GLY A 67 31.33 9.95 -22.24
CA GLY A 67 29.99 9.87 -22.85
C GLY A 67 28.82 10.30 -21.96
N ASP A 68 29.07 10.78 -20.73
CA ASP A 68 28.06 11.22 -19.76
C ASP A 68 27.98 12.76 -19.65
N GLU A 69 28.59 13.48 -20.60
CA GLU A 69 28.80 14.94 -20.57
C GLU A 69 27.50 15.75 -20.65
N ASP A 70 26.49 15.22 -21.34
CA ASP A 70 25.19 15.86 -21.54
C ASP A 70 24.12 15.38 -20.54
N ARG A 71 24.50 14.56 -19.54
CA ARG A 71 23.56 14.02 -18.56
C ARG A 71 23.11 15.10 -17.58
N GLN A 72 21.81 15.42 -17.58
CA GLN A 72 21.21 16.29 -16.57
C GLN A 72 21.33 15.64 -15.18
N VAL A 73 22.07 16.28 -14.28
CA VAL A 73 22.14 15.91 -12.86
C VAL A 73 20.97 16.56 -12.13
N VAL A 74 20.27 15.77 -11.31
CA VAL A 74 19.13 16.27 -10.53
C VAL A 74 19.39 16.03 -9.05
N THR A 75 19.21 17.11 -8.28
CA THR A 75 19.21 17.08 -6.81
C THR A 75 18.00 17.86 -6.29
N ILE A 76 17.49 17.48 -5.13
CA ILE A 76 16.32 18.07 -4.50
C ILE A 76 16.68 18.36 -3.05
N ASP A 77 16.59 19.62 -2.64
CA ASP A 77 17.01 20.07 -1.31
C ASP A 77 18.47 19.65 -0.96
N GLY A 78 19.37 19.64 -1.95
CA GLY A 78 20.77 19.22 -1.80
C GLY A 78 21.01 17.71 -1.70
N GLU A 79 19.98 16.88 -1.88
CA GLU A 79 20.04 15.42 -1.87
C GLU A 79 19.93 14.84 -3.30
N PRO A 80 20.59 13.72 -3.64
CA PRO A 80 20.34 13.02 -4.90
C PRO A 80 18.85 12.73 -5.09
N ALA A 81 18.30 12.98 -6.28
CA ALA A 81 16.87 12.89 -6.52
C ALA A 81 16.27 11.52 -6.17
N SER A 82 16.99 10.42 -6.46
CA SER A 82 16.49 9.07 -6.12
C SER A 82 16.36 8.86 -4.61
N GLN A 83 17.32 9.36 -3.82
CA GLN A 83 17.34 9.23 -2.37
C GLN A 83 16.24 10.08 -1.73
N TRP A 84 16.06 11.30 -2.24
CA TRP A 84 14.98 12.18 -1.80
C TRP A 84 13.61 11.53 -2.08
N LEU A 85 13.40 10.96 -3.27
CA LEU A 85 12.16 10.26 -3.64
C LEU A 85 11.91 9.01 -2.79
N ASP A 86 12.96 8.25 -2.48
CA ASP A 86 12.87 7.10 -1.57
C ASP A 86 12.45 7.52 -0.17
N ARG A 87 13.04 8.59 0.36
CA ARG A 87 12.63 9.15 1.66
C ARG A 87 11.17 9.60 1.65
N GLN A 88 10.73 10.34 0.63
CA GLN A 88 9.34 10.79 0.54
C GLN A 88 8.33 9.63 0.41
N CYS A 89 8.63 8.63 -0.43
CA CYS A 89 7.70 7.56 -0.70
C CYS A 89 7.74 6.46 0.35
N ASP A 90 8.92 6.03 0.79
CA ASP A 90 9.08 4.85 1.65
C ASP A 90 9.07 5.23 3.14
N GLU A 91 9.66 6.36 3.53
CA GLU A 91 9.69 6.80 4.94
C GLU A 91 8.51 7.69 5.33
N LYS A 92 8.00 8.51 4.39
CA LYS A 92 6.83 9.36 4.61
C LYS A 92 5.54 8.79 4.02
N GLY A 93 5.62 7.71 3.22
CA GLY A 93 4.43 7.04 2.67
C GLY A 93 3.70 7.83 1.57
N LEU A 94 4.35 8.82 0.95
CA LEU A 94 3.71 9.60 -0.12
C LEU A 94 3.54 8.76 -1.39
N PRO A 95 2.42 8.92 -2.12
CA PRO A 95 2.31 8.40 -3.47
C PRO A 95 3.43 8.97 -4.37
N PHE A 96 3.94 8.15 -5.28
CA PHE A 96 5.07 8.57 -6.13
C PHE A 96 4.75 9.78 -7.01
N SER A 97 3.53 9.87 -7.55
CA SER A 97 3.10 11.03 -8.34
C SER A 97 3.11 12.31 -7.51
N THR A 98 2.65 12.24 -6.26
CA THR A 98 2.69 13.34 -5.29
C THR A 98 4.13 13.75 -4.96
N ALA A 99 5.02 12.79 -4.73
CA ALA A 99 6.44 13.06 -4.51
C ALA A 99 7.11 13.72 -5.73
N LEU A 100 6.75 13.32 -6.95
CA LEU A 100 7.23 13.96 -8.18
C LEU A 100 6.75 15.41 -8.32
N THR A 101 5.49 15.71 -7.96
CA THR A 101 4.99 17.09 -7.95
C THR A 101 5.83 17.95 -7.01
N LEU A 102 6.07 17.49 -5.78
CA LEU A 102 6.92 18.19 -4.81
C LEU A 102 8.37 18.32 -5.30
N ALA A 103 8.90 17.28 -5.94
CA ALA A 103 10.25 17.29 -6.50
C ALA A 103 10.42 18.38 -7.57
N ARG A 104 9.43 18.57 -8.45
CA ARG A 104 9.46 19.62 -9.48
C ARG A 104 9.58 21.00 -8.87
N GLU A 105 8.84 21.27 -7.79
CA GLU A 105 8.85 22.58 -7.12
C GLU A 105 10.15 22.86 -6.34
N ARG A 106 10.92 21.82 -6.01
CA ARG A 106 12.03 21.89 -5.05
C ARG A 106 13.39 21.46 -5.60
N ASN A 107 13.47 21.16 -6.89
CA ASN A 107 14.72 20.75 -7.49
C ASN A 107 15.73 21.91 -7.47
N ASP A 108 16.99 21.61 -7.17
CA ASP A 108 18.02 22.65 -6.98
C ASP A 108 18.48 23.29 -8.31
N GLN A 109 17.94 22.81 -9.44
CA GLN A 109 18.28 23.24 -10.79
C GLN A 109 17.23 24.17 -11.40
N ASP A 110 16.17 24.50 -10.67
CA ASP A 110 15.03 25.30 -11.16
C ASP A 110 14.44 24.77 -12.48
N LEU A 111 14.44 23.44 -12.64
CA LEU A 111 13.86 22.78 -13.81
C LEU A 111 12.33 22.81 -13.74
N ASP A 112 11.69 23.26 -14.82
CA ASP A 112 10.23 23.19 -14.96
C ASP A 112 9.75 21.74 -15.14
N ASP A 113 10.59 20.89 -15.73
CA ASP A 113 10.30 19.48 -15.96
C ASP A 113 11.47 18.61 -15.53
N LEU A 114 11.15 17.53 -14.80
CA LEU A 114 12.14 16.58 -14.34
C LEU A 114 12.31 15.47 -15.38
N PRO A 115 13.52 14.90 -15.52
CA PRO A 115 13.74 13.80 -16.44
C PRO A 115 12.74 12.64 -16.22
N PRO A 116 12.17 12.07 -17.28
CA PRO A 116 12.43 12.37 -18.69
C PRO A 116 11.76 13.67 -19.20
N GLU A 117 12.56 14.55 -19.80
CA GLU A 117 12.08 15.85 -20.28
C GLU A 117 11.01 15.75 -21.37
N GLY A 118 9.97 16.59 -21.27
CA GLY A 118 8.93 16.76 -22.28
C GLY A 118 7.86 15.66 -22.28
N GLN A 119 7.85 14.78 -21.27
CA GLN A 119 6.86 13.72 -21.14
C GLN A 119 6.61 13.39 -19.66
N GLU A 120 5.45 12.81 -19.37
CA GLU A 120 5.15 12.32 -18.02
C GLU A 120 6.08 11.17 -17.63
N ASP A 121 6.45 11.10 -16.35
CA ASP A 121 7.32 10.05 -15.84
C ASP A 121 6.71 8.66 -16.15
N PRO A 122 7.47 7.72 -16.73
CA PRO A 122 6.98 6.41 -17.13
C PRO A 122 6.31 5.62 -16.01
N ALA A 123 6.74 5.81 -14.76
CA ALA A 123 6.15 5.13 -13.62
C ALA A 123 4.75 5.63 -13.30
N VAL A 124 4.37 6.85 -13.71
CA VAL A 124 3.02 7.39 -13.60
C VAL A 124 2.24 7.13 -14.89
N ALA A 125 2.85 7.40 -16.05
CA ALA A 125 2.20 7.32 -17.34
C ALA A 125 1.82 5.89 -17.79
N GLN A 126 2.47 4.85 -17.23
CA GLN A 126 2.29 3.45 -17.67
C GLN A 126 0.84 2.95 -17.59
N TRP A 127 0.00 3.56 -16.74
CA TRP A 127 -1.41 3.20 -16.63
C TRP A 127 -2.37 4.16 -17.33
N ASN A 128 -1.86 5.10 -18.14
CA ASN A 128 -2.69 5.91 -19.01
C ASN A 128 -3.28 5.04 -20.14
N GLY A 129 -4.61 5.10 -20.33
CA GLY A 129 -5.31 4.27 -21.32
C GLY A 129 -5.42 2.78 -20.94
N ILE A 130 -5.16 2.43 -19.68
CA ILE A 130 -5.49 1.14 -19.08
C ILE A 130 -6.16 1.35 -17.72
N PRO A 131 -7.12 0.49 -17.31
CA PRO A 131 -7.47 -0.77 -17.95
C PRO A 131 -8.42 -0.63 -19.15
N ARG A 132 -8.85 0.59 -19.47
CA ARG A 132 -9.78 0.91 -20.54
C ARG A 132 -9.22 1.93 -21.53
N THR A 133 -9.61 1.81 -22.79
CA THR A 133 -9.37 2.81 -23.83
C THR A 133 -10.21 4.07 -23.57
N GLU A 134 -9.99 5.13 -24.36
CA GLU A 134 -10.81 6.35 -24.32
C GLU A 134 -12.30 6.08 -24.56
N ASP A 135 -12.63 5.06 -25.35
CA ASP A 135 -14.01 4.62 -25.60
C ASP A 135 -14.64 3.84 -24.44
N GLY A 136 -13.87 3.55 -23.39
CA GLY A 136 -14.30 2.77 -22.22
C GLY A 136 -14.17 1.25 -22.37
N ASP A 137 -13.73 0.76 -23.52
CA ASP A 137 -13.52 -0.67 -23.79
C ASP A 137 -12.28 -1.21 -23.07
N PRO A 138 -12.26 -2.49 -22.65
CA PRO A 138 -11.05 -3.11 -22.12
C PRO A 138 -9.86 -3.01 -23.10
N ALA A 139 -8.79 -2.35 -22.66
CA ALA A 139 -7.62 -2.09 -23.49
C ALA A 139 -6.74 -3.35 -23.71
N LYS A 140 -6.76 -4.27 -22.74
CA LYS A 140 -5.91 -5.47 -22.69
C LYS A 140 -6.73 -6.68 -22.25
N ASP A 141 -6.25 -7.88 -22.58
CA ASP A 141 -6.82 -9.14 -22.06
C ASP A 141 -6.51 -9.31 -20.58
N VAL A 142 -5.29 -8.98 -20.17
CA VAL A 142 -4.86 -9.06 -18.77
C VAL A 142 -3.82 -7.98 -18.48
N ILE A 143 -3.92 -7.37 -17.31
CA ILE A 143 -2.94 -6.39 -16.82
C ILE A 143 -2.25 -7.00 -15.62
N HIS A 144 -0.94 -7.22 -15.72
CA HIS A 144 -0.12 -7.80 -14.67
C HIS A 144 0.51 -6.70 -13.82
N GLY A 145 0.35 -6.75 -12.51
CA GLY A 145 1.03 -5.86 -11.56
C GLY A 145 1.41 -6.62 -10.29
N THR A 146 2.17 -6.00 -9.40
CA THR A 146 2.28 -6.49 -8.02
C THR A 146 1.05 -6.07 -7.20
N HIS A 147 0.85 -6.63 -5.99
CA HIS A 147 -0.25 -6.24 -5.10
C HIS A 147 -0.30 -4.72 -4.81
N GLN A 148 0.83 -4.02 -4.84
CA GLN A 148 0.89 -2.56 -4.66
C GLN A 148 0.13 -1.78 -5.73
N PHE A 149 -0.13 -2.35 -6.91
CA PHE A 149 -0.97 -1.72 -7.92
C PHE A 149 -2.46 -1.73 -7.57
N ALA A 150 -2.88 -2.43 -6.52
CA ALA A 150 -4.25 -2.37 -6.00
C ALA A 150 -4.64 -0.97 -5.50
N TYR A 151 -3.67 -0.12 -5.14
CA TYR A 151 -3.92 1.28 -4.75
C TYR A 151 -4.26 2.20 -5.93
N VAL A 152 -4.03 1.77 -7.18
CA VAL A 152 -4.34 2.59 -8.36
C VAL A 152 -5.84 2.56 -8.63
N PRO A 153 -6.57 3.69 -8.54
CA PRO A 153 -8.03 3.72 -8.63
C PRO A 153 -8.59 3.14 -9.93
N SER A 154 -7.95 3.49 -11.05
CA SER A 154 -8.39 3.05 -12.38
C SER A 154 -8.30 1.54 -12.55
N LEU A 155 -7.36 0.87 -11.87
CA LEU A 155 -7.16 -0.58 -11.98
C LEU A 155 -8.17 -1.40 -11.18
N ARG A 156 -8.77 -0.82 -10.14
CA ARG A 156 -9.79 -1.49 -9.31
C ARG A 156 -11.21 -1.15 -9.73
N ARG A 157 -11.47 0.06 -10.23
CA ARG A 157 -12.84 0.52 -10.50
C ARG A 157 -13.47 -0.24 -11.66
N HIS A 158 -14.55 -0.96 -11.38
CA HIS A 158 -15.32 -1.76 -12.35
C HIS A 158 -14.44 -2.73 -13.17
N THR A 159 -13.46 -3.35 -12.52
CA THR A 159 -12.60 -4.40 -13.08
C THR A 159 -12.78 -5.71 -12.32
N ASN A 160 -12.31 -6.82 -12.92
CA ASN A 160 -12.13 -8.09 -12.23
C ASN A 160 -10.70 -8.12 -11.67
N VAL A 161 -10.56 -7.94 -10.36
CA VAL A 161 -9.27 -7.95 -9.66
C VAL A 161 -8.97 -9.36 -9.19
N ILE A 162 -7.82 -9.90 -9.62
CA ILE A 162 -7.32 -11.21 -9.21
C ILE A 162 -6.09 -10.99 -8.36
N LEU A 163 -6.11 -11.49 -7.13
CA LEU A 163 -5.00 -11.48 -6.20
C LEU A 163 -4.36 -12.87 -6.22
N ASP A 164 -3.15 -12.97 -6.76
CA ASP A 164 -2.34 -14.18 -6.77
C ASP A 164 -1.55 -14.27 -5.46
N GLU A 165 -1.87 -15.31 -4.68
CA GLU A 165 -1.55 -15.48 -3.26
C GLU A 165 -2.17 -14.38 -2.37
N GLN A 166 -2.20 -14.62 -1.06
CA GLN A 166 -2.72 -13.67 -0.07
C GLN A 166 -1.87 -12.39 -0.05
N PRO A 167 -2.46 -11.20 -0.26
CA PRO A 167 -1.73 -9.94 -0.11
C PRO A 167 -1.46 -9.63 1.36
N ASP A 168 -0.38 -8.89 1.58
CA ASP A 168 -0.06 -8.29 2.87
C ASP A 168 0.03 -6.77 2.69
N PHE A 169 -0.90 -6.07 3.32
CA PHE A 169 -0.96 -4.60 3.34
C PHE A 169 -0.62 -4.02 4.72
N THR A 170 0.10 -4.80 5.54
CA THR A 170 0.70 -4.31 6.77
C THR A 170 1.69 -3.20 6.45
N VAL A 171 1.64 -2.12 7.22
CA VAL A 171 2.54 -0.98 7.07
C VAL A 171 3.65 -1.10 8.10
N GLU A 172 4.89 -1.26 7.64
CA GLU A 172 6.07 -1.38 8.51
C GLU A 172 6.50 -0.01 9.05
N VAL A 173 5.81 0.46 10.08
CA VAL A 173 6.15 1.71 10.78
C VAL A 173 6.22 1.42 12.27
N SER A 174 7.33 1.82 12.91
CA SER A 174 7.49 1.63 14.35
C SER A 174 6.52 2.50 15.14
N ASP A 175 6.12 2.03 16.32
CA ASP A 175 5.29 2.80 17.24
C ASP A 175 5.86 4.20 17.49
N GLU A 176 7.16 4.32 17.78
CA GLU A 176 7.81 5.63 17.96
C GLU A 176 7.66 6.55 16.74
N ARG A 177 7.73 6.01 15.52
CA ARG A 177 7.55 6.79 14.30
C ARG A 177 6.10 7.22 14.14
N ILE A 178 5.13 6.37 14.49
CA ILE A 178 3.70 6.73 14.54
C ILE A 178 3.49 7.87 15.53
N GLN A 179 4.00 7.75 16.76
CA GLN A 179 3.83 8.78 17.80
C GLN A 179 4.39 10.13 17.36
N ARG A 180 5.58 10.16 16.74
CA ARG A 180 6.17 11.39 16.20
C ARG A 180 5.36 11.96 15.04
N GLY A 181 4.95 11.12 14.08
CA GLY A 181 4.16 11.57 12.94
C GLY A 181 2.80 12.14 13.33
N VAL A 182 2.09 11.48 14.26
CA VAL A 182 0.83 12.00 14.82
C VAL A 182 1.06 13.31 15.57
N SER A 183 2.12 13.42 16.38
CA SER A 183 2.43 14.66 17.09
C SER A 183 2.73 15.82 16.12
N SER A 184 3.52 15.55 15.08
CA SER A 184 3.82 16.53 14.03
C SER A 184 2.57 16.96 13.28
N TYR A 185 1.68 16.02 12.91
CA TYR A 185 0.38 16.33 12.30
C TYR A 185 -0.47 17.25 13.18
N LEU A 186 -0.63 16.90 14.46
CA LEU A 186 -1.41 17.68 15.43
C LEU A 186 -0.88 19.12 15.56
N GLN A 187 0.44 19.30 15.50
CA GLN A 187 1.07 20.62 15.47
C GLN A 187 0.76 21.37 14.17
N ALA A 188 0.88 20.70 13.02
CA ALA A 188 0.63 21.30 11.71
C ALA A 188 -0.81 21.85 11.58
N ILE A 189 -1.80 21.16 12.15
CA ILE A 189 -3.21 21.60 12.11
C ILE A 189 -3.59 22.55 13.25
N ASN A 190 -2.64 22.92 14.13
CA ASN A 190 -2.87 23.70 15.34
C ASN A 190 -3.98 23.10 16.23
N ALA A 191 -3.92 21.79 16.46
CA ALA A 191 -4.89 21.08 17.29
C ALA A 191 -4.82 21.52 18.78
N PRO A 192 -5.91 21.32 19.56
CA PRO A 192 -5.91 21.63 21.00
C PRO A 192 -4.82 20.89 21.80
N VAL A 193 -4.40 19.72 21.34
CA VAL A 193 -3.25 18.96 21.86
C VAL A 193 -2.26 18.74 20.73
N SER A 194 -0.97 18.80 21.04
CA SER A 194 0.12 18.80 20.04
C SER A 194 1.10 17.62 20.18
N SER A 195 0.70 16.59 20.93
CA SER A 195 1.52 15.41 21.20
C SER A 195 0.67 14.14 21.25
N TRP A 196 1.31 13.00 20.99
CA TRP A 196 0.73 11.67 21.15
C TRP A 196 0.12 11.47 22.54
N THR A 197 0.89 11.74 23.60
CA THR A 197 0.42 11.58 24.98
C THR A 197 -0.79 12.48 25.27
N GLY A 198 -0.80 13.71 24.73
CA GLY A 198 -1.95 14.61 24.86
C GLY A 198 -3.20 14.07 24.15
N LEU A 199 -3.04 13.49 22.96
CA LEU A 199 -4.12 12.83 22.22
C LEU A 199 -4.72 11.68 23.04
N ILE A 200 -3.88 10.76 23.53
CA ILE A 200 -4.33 9.59 24.31
C ILE A 200 -5.00 10.02 25.62
N ALA A 201 -4.37 10.92 26.38
CA ALA A 201 -4.94 11.40 27.65
C ALA A 201 -6.31 12.05 27.46
N LEU A 202 -6.49 12.83 26.39
CA LEU A 202 -7.78 13.44 26.08
C LEU A 202 -8.80 12.43 25.53
N ALA A 203 -8.36 11.37 24.84
CA ALA A 203 -9.23 10.32 24.33
C ALA A 203 -9.79 9.45 25.48
N ASP A 204 -8.93 9.06 26.41
CA ASP A 204 -9.22 8.13 27.52
C ASP A 204 -9.93 8.80 28.72
N ALA A 205 -9.90 10.14 28.82
CA ALA A 205 -10.47 10.83 29.99
C ALA A 205 -11.95 10.46 30.26
N ASP A 206 -12.26 10.03 31.48
CA ASP A 206 -13.64 9.88 31.95
C ASP A 206 -14.23 11.28 32.21
N LEU A 207 -15.22 11.66 31.40
CA LEU A 207 -15.88 12.97 31.49
C LEU A 207 -17.26 12.88 32.16
N SER A 208 -17.56 11.80 32.87
CA SER A 208 -18.81 11.68 33.60
C SER A 208 -18.92 12.74 34.71
N GLY A 209 -19.92 13.64 34.59
CA GLY A 209 -20.36 14.51 35.68
C GLY A 209 -20.08 16.01 35.58
N SER A 210 -19.42 16.53 34.54
CA SER A 210 -19.39 17.99 34.30
C SER A 210 -19.19 18.36 32.84
N THR A 211 -19.85 19.42 32.39
CA THR A 211 -19.40 20.23 31.24
C THR A 211 -18.08 20.90 31.59
N SER A 212 -17.01 20.11 31.70
CA SER A 212 -15.65 20.56 31.97
C SER A 212 -15.03 21.17 30.72
N ASP A 213 -13.98 21.97 30.90
CA ASP A 213 -13.18 22.47 29.78
C ASP A 213 -12.59 21.31 28.95
N ALA A 214 -12.32 20.15 29.57
CA ALA A 214 -11.90 18.94 28.87
C ALA A 214 -12.95 18.40 27.87
N ALA A 215 -14.26 18.55 28.15
CA ALA A 215 -15.30 18.18 27.18
C ALA A 215 -15.31 19.11 25.96
N LYS A 216 -15.03 20.40 26.15
CA LYS A 216 -14.89 21.37 25.05
C LYS A 216 -13.63 21.11 24.24
N GLU A 217 -12.50 20.86 24.90
CA GLU A 217 -11.24 20.50 24.22
C GLU A 217 -11.39 19.21 23.42
N ARG A 218 -12.08 18.21 23.98
CA ARG A 218 -12.38 16.94 23.28
C ARG A 218 -13.22 17.18 22.01
N SER A 219 -14.27 18.00 22.10
CA SER A 219 -15.07 18.36 20.92
C SER A 219 -14.25 19.14 19.88
N ALA A 220 -13.44 20.10 20.33
CA ALA A 220 -12.59 20.89 19.44
C ALA A 220 -11.51 20.04 18.76
N LEU A 221 -11.01 19.00 19.42
CA LEU A 221 -10.08 18.05 18.80
C LEU A 221 -10.78 17.17 17.78
N ASP A 222 -11.98 16.66 18.08
CA ASP A 222 -12.81 15.91 17.13
C ASP A 222 -12.97 16.69 15.82
N ASP A 223 -13.34 17.98 15.92
CA ASP A 223 -13.50 18.88 14.77
C ASP A 223 -12.16 19.19 14.06
N ALA A 224 -11.05 19.21 14.79
CA ALA A 224 -9.73 19.53 14.24
C ALA A 224 -9.13 18.37 13.45
N LEU A 225 -9.38 17.11 13.84
CA LEU A 225 -8.83 15.92 13.22
C LEU A 225 -9.30 15.67 11.78
N ASP A 226 -10.33 16.39 11.32
CA ASP A 226 -10.78 16.36 9.92
C ASP A 226 -10.09 17.43 9.04
N LYS A 227 -9.12 18.18 9.57
CA LYS A 227 -8.35 19.15 8.80
C LYS A 227 -7.14 18.49 8.13
N ASP A 228 -6.92 18.86 6.89
CA ASP A 228 -5.69 18.53 6.17
C ASP A 228 -4.53 19.43 6.63
N PRO A 229 -3.31 18.88 6.79
CA PRO A 229 -2.13 19.69 7.00
C PRO A 229 -1.79 20.46 5.70
N PRO A 230 -1.03 21.56 5.80
CA PRO A 230 -0.61 22.28 4.62
C PRO A 230 0.38 21.45 3.77
N THR A 231 0.39 21.65 2.46
CA THR A 231 1.18 20.86 1.51
C THR A 231 2.67 20.82 1.87
N GLU A 232 3.24 21.96 2.27
CA GLU A 232 4.65 22.08 2.65
C GLU A 232 5.04 21.20 3.84
N TRP A 233 4.09 20.85 4.72
CA TRP A 233 4.34 19.97 5.86
C TRP A 233 4.89 18.61 5.41
N TYR A 234 4.33 18.06 4.32
CA TYR A 234 4.78 16.78 3.79
C TYR A 234 6.23 16.81 3.30
N ALA A 235 6.70 17.94 2.75
CA ALA A 235 8.06 18.09 2.27
C ALA A 235 9.03 18.43 3.41
N ASP A 236 8.72 19.47 4.19
CA ASP A 236 9.65 20.15 5.09
C ASP A 236 9.79 19.44 6.44
N ASP A 237 8.71 18.91 7.00
CA ASP A 237 8.76 18.29 8.33
C ASP A 237 9.33 16.87 8.22
N ARG A 238 10.39 16.60 8.98
CA ARG A 238 11.05 15.29 9.04
C ARG A 238 10.11 14.21 9.61
N ASP A 239 9.23 14.60 10.51
CA ASP A 239 8.27 13.72 11.15
C ASP A 239 6.94 13.59 10.38
N ALA A 240 6.75 14.34 9.30
CA ALA A 240 5.59 14.17 8.43
C ALA A 240 5.48 12.75 7.87
N HIS A 241 4.24 12.26 7.82
CA HIS A 241 3.89 10.98 7.21
C HIS A 241 2.46 11.07 6.64
N ALA A 242 2.27 10.57 5.41
CA ALA A 242 1.00 10.48 4.70
C ALA A 242 -0.14 9.85 5.52
N LEU A 243 0.17 8.87 6.38
CA LEU A 243 -0.82 8.19 7.20
C LEU A 243 -1.12 8.93 8.51
N ALA A 244 -0.31 9.90 8.94
CA ALA A 244 -0.45 10.48 10.28
C ALA A 244 -1.82 11.15 10.55
N PRO A 245 -2.46 11.88 9.61
CA PRO A 245 -3.80 12.39 9.82
C PRO A 245 -4.80 11.29 10.18
N ASP A 246 -4.80 10.22 9.38
CA ASP A 246 -5.70 9.10 9.56
C ASP A 246 -5.32 8.18 10.72
N LEU A 247 -4.03 8.04 11.04
CA LEU A 247 -3.58 7.37 12.24
C LEU A 247 -4.08 8.10 13.48
N ALA A 248 -4.01 9.44 13.51
CA ALA A 248 -4.54 10.22 14.61
C ALA A 248 -6.05 9.98 14.79
N ARG A 249 -6.82 9.97 13.68
CA ARG A 249 -8.25 9.64 13.69
C ARG A 249 -8.53 8.20 14.15
N ALA A 250 -7.77 7.24 13.66
CA ALA A 250 -7.94 5.82 14.01
C ALA A 250 -7.63 5.58 15.48
N VAL A 251 -6.51 6.11 15.98
CA VAL A 251 -6.10 6.03 17.39
C VAL A 251 -7.14 6.70 18.29
N TRP A 252 -7.58 7.91 17.94
CA TRP A 252 -8.62 8.61 18.66
C TRP A 252 -9.91 7.78 18.77
N ARG A 253 -10.37 7.18 17.66
CA ARG A 253 -11.57 6.33 17.66
C ARG A 253 -11.37 5.05 18.46
N ALA A 254 -10.21 4.40 18.33
CA ALA A 254 -9.90 3.17 19.04
C ALA A 254 -9.93 3.37 20.55
N VAL A 255 -9.27 4.42 21.06
CA VAL A 255 -9.20 4.71 22.50
C VAL A 255 -10.54 5.22 23.03
N ARG A 256 -11.18 6.16 22.31
CA ARG A 256 -12.40 6.83 22.81
C ARG A 256 -13.66 5.97 22.72
N TYR A 257 -13.78 5.16 21.67
CA TYR A 257 -15.03 4.45 21.34
C TYR A 257 -14.86 2.93 21.23
N GLY A 258 -13.63 2.44 21.08
CA GLY A 258 -13.38 1.01 20.95
C GLY A 258 -13.32 0.35 22.32
N ASP A 259 -14.00 -0.78 22.46
CA ASP A 259 -13.82 -1.67 23.62
C ASP A 259 -12.58 -2.54 23.41
N ALA A 260 -11.87 -2.85 24.50
CA ALA A 260 -10.79 -3.83 24.46
C ALA A 260 -11.34 -5.24 24.18
N ASP A 261 -10.66 -5.98 23.31
CA ASP A 261 -10.97 -7.38 23.01
C ASP A 261 -10.53 -8.32 24.16
N GLY A 262 -10.76 -9.62 23.99
CA GLY A 262 -10.36 -10.63 24.98
C GLY A 262 -8.85 -10.74 25.22
N ASN A 263 -8.02 -10.06 24.42
CA ASN A 263 -6.57 -9.98 24.56
C ASN A 263 -6.09 -8.61 25.05
N GLY A 264 -7.00 -7.73 25.50
CA GLY A 264 -6.64 -6.39 25.95
C GLY A 264 -6.23 -5.47 24.79
N ARG A 265 -6.86 -5.61 23.61
CA ARG A 265 -6.53 -4.79 22.45
C ARG A 265 -7.72 -3.99 21.97
N ARG A 266 -7.49 -2.71 21.67
CA ARG A 266 -8.46 -1.87 20.98
C ARG A 266 -8.14 -1.82 19.50
N SER A 267 -9.17 -1.68 18.68
CA SER A 267 -8.99 -1.52 17.23
C SER A 267 -9.96 -0.51 16.66
N ALA A 268 -9.52 0.18 15.63
CA ALA A 268 -10.39 1.04 14.84
C ALA A 268 -9.99 0.97 13.38
N LYS A 269 -10.96 1.28 12.53
CA LYS A 269 -10.81 1.35 11.09
C LYS A 269 -11.34 2.70 10.61
N VAL A 270 -10.55 3.40 9.83
CA VAL A 270 -10.91 4.68 9.21
C VAL A 270 -10.64 4.63 7.72
N LEU A 271 -11.36 5.45 6.97
CA LEU A 271 -11.05 5.66 5.57
C LEU A 271 -9.86 6.61 5.49
N HIS A 272 -8.80 6.18 4.82
CA HIS A 272 -7.63 6.97 4.49
C HIS A 272 -7.67 7.34 3.02
N GLU A 273 -7.56 8.62 2.72
CA GLU A 273 -7.32 9.10 1.36
C GLU A 273 -5.89 9.62 1.29
N PRO A 274 -5.00 8.99 0.49
CA PRO A 274 -3.64 9.47 0.35
C PRO A 274 -3.62 10.93 -0.12
N PRO A 275 -2.65 11.75 0.32
CA PRO A 275 -2.51 13.10 -0.19
C PRO A 275 -2.28 13.06 -1.70
N ARG A 276 -3.03 13.87 -2.47
CA ARG A 276 -2.95 13.93 -3.94
C ARG A 276 -2.66 15.35 -4.39
N LEU A 277 -1.39 15.72 -4.39
CA LEU A 277 -0.92 17.03 -4.92
C LEU A 277 -0.80 17.02 -6.45
N ASP A 278 -0.84 15.84 -7.04
CA ASP A 278 -0.83 15.57 -8.48
C ASP A 278 -2.22 15.66 -9.13
N ALA A 279 -3.26 15.82 -8.33
CA ALA A 279 -4.66 15.70 -8.74
C ALA A 279 -5.38 17.06 -8.82
N GLY A 280 -6.27 17.21 -9.80
CA GLY A 280 -7.18 18.36 -9.89
C GLY A 280 -8.49 18.12 -9.14
N ASP A 281 -9.30 19.18 -8.98
CA ASP A 281 -10.64 19.09 -8.40
C ASP A 281 -11.52 18.10 -9.19
N GLY A 282 -11.82 16.93 -8.60
CA GLY A 282 -12.69 15.90 -9.19
C GLY A 282 -12.01 14.57 -9.52
N ASP A 283 -10.76 14.36 -9.12
CA ASP A 283 -10.03 13.13 -9.39
C ASP A 283 -10.56 11.88 -8.65
N GLN A 284 -10.23 10.71 -9.20
CA GLN A 284 -10.81 9.43 -8.83
C GLN A 284 -10.37 8.99 -7.42
N TYR A 285 -11.36 8.65 -6.59
CA TYR A 285 -11.22 8.11 -5.24
C TYR A 285 -10.11 7.05 -5.13
N ALA A 286 -9.05 7.39 -4.38
CA ALA A 286 -7.89 6.53 -4.11
C ALA A 286 -7.88 5.96 -2.69
N GLY A 287 -9.05 5.96 -2.03
CA GLY A 287 -9.15 5.56 -0.63
C GLY A 287 -8.64 4.15 -0.33
N ALA A 288 -7.99 4.02 0.81
CA ALA A 288 -7.63 2.78 1.47
C ALA A 288 -8.27 2.77 2.86
N TRP A 289 -8.48 1.58 3.41
CA TRP A 289 -8.93 1.43 4.78
C TRP A 289 -7.73 1.29 5.70
N LEU A 290 -7.52 2.30 6.53
CA LEU A 290 -6.50 2.26 7.57
C LEU A 290 -7.06 1.59 8.82
N SER A 291 -6.46 0.49 9.23
CA SER A 291 -6.82 -0.24 10.46
C SER A 291 -5.66 -0.17 11.44
N VAL A 292 -5.95 0.14 12.70
CA VAL A 292 -4.95 0.18 13.78
C VAL A 292 -5.36 -0.78 14.89
N VAL A 293 -4.37 -1.47 15.46
CA VAL A 293 -4.52 -2.27 16.69
C VAL A 293 -3.59 -1.69 17.75
N ILE A 294 -4.15 -1.42 18.92
CA ILE A 294 -3.50 -0.73 20.03
C ILE A 294 -3.66 -1.58 21.29
N ASP A 295 -2.59 -1.68 22.07
CA ASP A 295 -2.63 -2.29 23.40
C ASP A 295 -3.43 -1.42 24.38
N ASP A 296 -4.32 -2.02 25.17
CA ASP A 296 -5.16 -1.28 26.12
C ASP A 296 -4.40 -0.79 27.37
N GLU A 297 -3.30 -1.45 27.75
CA GLU A 297 -2.59 -1.14 28.99
C GLU A 297 -1.63 0.05 28.82
N ASP A 298 -0.89 0.08 27.71
CA ASP A 298 0.15 1.08 27.47
C ASP A 298 -0.04 1.94 26.21
N TYR A 299 -1.12 1.69 25.47
CA TYR A 299 -1.45 2.38 24.22
C TYR A 299 -0.40 2.24 23.11
N THR A 300 0.45 1.22 23.16
CA THR A 300 1.41 0.92 22.08
C THR A 300 0.68 0.43 20.84
N VAL A 301 1.01 0.99 19.69
CA VAL A 301 0.50 0.52 18.40
C VAL A 301 1.17 -0.79 18.03
N GLN A 302 0.39 -1.85 17.93
CA GLN A 302 0.87 -3.21 17.63
C GLN A 302 0.98 -3.45 16.13
N SER A 303 0.03 -2.93 15.36
CA SER A 303 -0.05 -3.18 13.92
C SER A 303 -0.89 -2.11 13.23
N VAL A 304 -0.50 -1.82 11.99
CA VAL A 304 -1.20 -0.92 11.07
C VAL A 304 -1.37 -1.63 9.74
N TRP A 305 -2.57 -1.59 9.18
CA TRP A 305 -2.86 -2.04 7.81
C TRP A 305 -3.41 -0.89 7.00
N SER A 306 -2.95 -0.73 5.77
CA SER A 306 -3.52 0.20 4.79
C SER A 306 -4.12 -0.62 3.66
N THR A 307 -5.35 -1.11 3.81
CA THR A 307 -5.91 -2.05 2.82
C THR A 307 -6.58 -1.27 1.68
N PRO A 308 -6.19 -1.43 0.40
CA PRO A 308 -6.88 -0.77 -0.71
C PRO A 308 -8.38 -1.03 -0.68
N ASP A 309 -9.20 0.00 -0.86
CA ASP A 309 -10.65 -0.19 -0.93
C ASP A 309 -11.07 -0.86 -2.26
N LEU A 310 -11.36 -2.16 -2.20
CA LEU A 310 -11.79 -2.93 -3.36
C LEU A 310 -13.31 -2.91 -3.60
N SER A 311 -14.07 -2.11 -2.84
CA SER A 311 -15.54 -2.03 -2.97
C SER A 311 -16.04 -1.60 -4.35
N GLN A 312 -15.21 -0.90 -5.12
CA GLN A 312 -15.52 -0.45 -6.48
C GLN A 312 -15.18 -1.48 -7.56
N ALA A 313 -14.55 -2.61 -7.20
CA ALA A 313 -14.30 -3.69 -8.13
C ALA A 313 -15.60 -4.35 -8.58
N ARG A 314 -15.63 -4.85 -9.81
CA ARG A 314 -16.73 -5.71 -10.27
C ARG A 314 -16.70 -7.03 -9.50
N ALA A 315 -15.51 -7.59 -9.37
CA ALA A 315 -15.25 -8.83 -8.66
C ALA A 315 -13.83 -8.82 -8.11
N VAL A 316 -13.64 -9.46 -6.95
CA VAL A 316 -12.33 -9.72 -6.35
C VAL A 316 -12.18 -11.23 -6.20
N VAL A 317 -11.11 -11.79 -6.75
CA VAL A 317 -10.83 -13.23 -6.72
C VAL A 317 -9.45 -13.45 -6.11
N GLY A 318 -9.39 -14.15 -4.97
CA GLY A 318 -8.15 -14.58 -4.36
C GLY A 318 -7.75 -15.98 -4.82
N LEU A 319 -6.52 -16.14 -5.31
CA LEU A 319 -5.93 -17.43 -5.66
C LEU A 319 -4.95 -17.82 -4.56
N ASP A 320 -5.29 -18.81 -3.75
CA ASP A 320 -4.46 -19.20 -2.62
C ASP A 320 -4.45 -20.72 -2.45
N ALA A 321 -3.26 -21.30 -2.30
CA ALA A 321 -3.12 -22.73 -2.04
C ALA A 321 -3.60 -23.13 -0.63
N HIS A 322 -3.55 -22.19 0.33
CA HIS A 322 -3.84 -22.35 1.74
C HIS A 322 -4.51 -21.10 2.36
N PRO A 323 -5.73 -20.75 1.92
CA PRO A 323 -6.38 -19.51 2.33
C PRO A 323 -6.64 -19.47 3.84
N SER A 324 -6.10 -18.43 4.48
CA SER A 324 -6.50 -17.99 5.81
C SER A 324 -7.59 -16.93 5.67
N MET A 325 -8.85 -17.33 5.85
CA MET A 325 -10.00 -16.42 5.66
C MET A 325 -9.95 -15.16 6.52
N PRO A 326 -9.56 -15.21 7.81
CA PRO A 326 -9.42 -13.99 8.60
C PRO A 326 -8.41 -13.00 8.00
N MET A 327 -7.29 -13.51 7.47
CA MET A 327 -6.27 -12.67 6.83
C MET A 327 -6.72 -12.15 5.46
N TRP A 328 -7.55 -12.91 4.74
CA TRP A 328 -8.19 -12.45 3.49
C TRP A 328 -9.24 -11.36 3.75
N GLU A 329 -10.00 -11.45 4.84
CA GLU A 329 -10.94 -10.40 5.24
C GLU A 329 -10.23 -9.11 5.68
N LEU A 330 -9.02 -9.24 6.26
CA LEU A 330 -8.17 -8.11 6.64
C LEU A 330 -7.51 -7.42 5.44
N ASN A 331 -6.99 -8.19 4.49
CA ASN A 331 -6.17 -7.69 3.37
C ASN A 331 -6.89 -7.68 2.00
N GLY A 332 -8.14 -8.12 1.94
CA GLY A 332 -8.92 -8.21 0.69
C GLY A 332 -10.22 -7.42 0.76
N ALA A 333 -11.22 -7.88 0.01
CA ALA A 333 -12.57 -7.34 0.10
C ALA A 333 -13.31 -7.98 1.29
N PRO A 334 -14.16 -7.24 2.01
CA PRO A 334 -15.00 -7.82 3.06
C PRO A 334 -15.98 -8.85 2.47
N GLY A 335 -16.23 -9.93 3.20
CA GLY A 335 -17.24 -10.94 2.82
C GLY A 335 -16.82 -11.86 1.67
N MET A 336 -15.52 -12.12 1.49
CA MET A 336 -15.05 -13.09 0.52
C MET A 336 -15.46 -14.52 0.90
N ASP A 337 -16.08 -15.24 -0.04
CA ASP A 337 -16.41 -16.65 0.10
C ASP A 337 -15.25 -17.55 -0.35
N ARG A 338 -15.05 -18.65 0.37
CA ARG A 338 -14.07 -19.67 0.00
C ARG A 338 -14.70 -20.72 -0.91
N ASP A 339 -14.15 -20.86 -2.12
CA ASP A 339 -14.48 -21.96 -3.02
C ASP A 339 -13.28 -22.91 -3.24
N ALA A 340 -13.55 -24.21 -3.25
CA ALA A 340 -12.55 -25.25 -3.44
C ALA A 340 -12.56 -25.73 -4.90
N VAL A 341 -11.70 -25.14 -5.72
CA VAL A 341 -11.61 -25.44 -7.17
C VAL A 341 -11.19 -26.89 -7.46
N LEU A 342 -10.36 -27.49 -6.60
CA LEU A 342 -9.96 -28.89 -6.70
C LEU A 342 -10.53 -29.69 -5.54
N ASP A 343 -11.00 -30.90 -5.81
CA ASP A 343 -11.39 -31.84 -4.76
C ASP A 343 -10.16 -32.28 -3.93
N PRO A 344 -10.34 -32.92 -2.76
CA PRO A 344 -9.22 -33.30 -1.91
C PRO A 344 -8.20 -34.26 -2.56
N ALA A 345 -8.63 -35.13 -3.47
CA ALA A 345 -7.77 -36.10 -4.15
C ALA A 345 -6.98 -35.43 -5.27
N GLU A 346 -7.65 -34.64 -6.11
CA GLU A 346 -7.03 -33.81 -7.16
C GLU A 346 -6.01 -32.84 -6.56
N ARG A 347 -6.35 -32.18 -5.45
CA ARG A 347 -5.44 -31.30 -4.73
C ARG A 347 -4.20 -32.04 -4.24
N ARG A 348 -4.35 -33.27 -3.74
CA ARG A 348 -3.24 -34.09 -3.25
C ARG A 348 -2.33 -34.52 -4.39
N LEU A 349 -2.89 -34.87 -5.55
CA LEU A 349 -2.14 -35.21 -6.76
C LEU A 349 -1.42 -33.97 -7.32
N TRP A 350 -2.12 -32.85 -7.46
CA TRP A 350 -1.57 -31.58 -7.91
C TRP A 350 -0.38 -31.13 -7.05
N ARG A 351 -0.50 -31.19 -5.71
CA ARG A 351 0.64 -30.87 -4.81
C ARG A 351 1.87 -31.75 -5.06
N ARG A 352 1.65 -33.04 -5.29
CA ARG A 352 2.73 -34.01 -5.50
C ARG A 352 3.42 -33.83 -6.86
N TYR A 353 2.65 -33.64 -7.92
CA TYR A 353 3.16 -33.68 -9.29
C TYR A 353 3.48 -32.29 -9.85
N GLU A 354 2.69 -31.26 -9.52
CA GLU A 354 2.87 -29.90 -10.06
C GLU A 354 3.72 -29.00 -9.17
N ARG A 355 3.60 -29.09 -7.83
CA ARG A 355 4.42 -28.30 -6.89
C ARG A 355 5.65 -29.05 -6.36
N GLY A 356 5.84 -30.32 -6.72
CA GLY A 356 6.97 -31.14 -6.23
C GLY A 356 7.00 -31.35 -4.71
N LEU A 357 5.88 -31.10 -4.02
CA LEU A 357 5.80 -31.19 -2.56
C LEU A 357 5.65 -32.66 -2.14
N SER A 358 6.70 -33.23 -1.56
CA SER A 358 6.63 -34.52 -0.89
C SER A 358 6.25 -34.31 0.58
N VAL A 359 5.08 -34.80 0.98
CA VAL A 359 4.69 -34.82 2.39
C VAL A 359 5.41 -35.99 3.05
N VAL A 360 6.43 -35.69 3.85
CA VAL A 360 7.03 -36.66 4.77
C VAL A 360 6.24 -36.58 6.08
N GLN A 361 5.38 -37.57 6.34
CA GLN A 361 4.76 -37.72 7.65
C GLN A 361 5.84 -38.18 8.64
N ILE A 362 6.31 -37.27 9.49
CA ILE A 362 7.07 -37.65 10.68
C ILE A 362 6.02 -38.18 11.67
N GLY A 363 6.09 -39.48 11.98
CA GLY A 363 5.15 -40.12 12.90
C GLY A 363 5.11 -39.46 14.28
N ASP A 364 4.01 -39.70 15.01
CA ASP A 364 3.60 -39.01 16.26
C ASP A 364 4.54 -39.12 17.47
N ALA A 365 5.76 -39.63 17.30
CA ALA A 365 6.70 -39.85 18.39
C ALA A 365 8.16 -39.62 17.98
N THR A 366 8.55 -38.39 17.63
CA THR A 366 9.99 -38.05 17.63
C THR A 366 10.23 -36.55 17.84
N ARG A 367 10.71 -36.18 19.04
CA ARG A 367 11.42 -34.92 19.25
C ARG A 367 12.80 -35.02 18.59
N PRO A 368 13.33 -33.97 17.93
CA PRO A 368 14.70 -33.98 17.45
C PRO A 368 15.65 -34.18 18.63
N ALA A 369 16.62 -35.08 18.50
CA ALA A 369 17.68 -35.24 19.50
C ALA A 369 18.56 -33.96 19.52
N PRO A 370 18.92 -33.42 20.69
CA PRO A 370 19.94 -32.38 20.75
C PRO A 370 21.25 -32.95 20.20
N GLY A 371 21.82 -32.29 19.20
CA GLY A 371 23.00 -32.75 18.48
C GLY A 371 24.16 -33.04 19.44
N ALA A 372 24.83 -34.18 19.23
CA ALA A 372 26.01 -34.54 19.98
C ALA A 372 27.13 -33.52 19.73
N THR A 373 27.62 -32.89 20.80
CA THR A 373 28.86 -32.10 20.78
C THR A 373 30.00 -33.00 20.30
N PRO A 374 30.83 -32.58 19.33
CA PRO A 374 31.99 -33.36 18.93
C PRO A 374 32.97 -33.44 20.10
N ALA A 375 33.23 -34.65 20.58
CA ALA A 375 34.30 -34.91 21.53
C ALA A 375 35.65 -34.75 20.81
N SER A 376 36.45 -33.79 21.26
CA SER A 376 37.86 -33.67 20.96
C SER A 376 38.67 -34.50 21.95
N GLY A 377 39.45 -35.46 21.44
CA GLY A 377 40.57 -36.11 22.16
C GLY A 377 40.21 -37.35 22.95
#